data_AF-A0A6P0SH04-F1
#
_entry.id   AF-A0A6P0SH04-F1
#
_cell.length_a   1.000
_cell.length_b   1.000
_cell.length_c   1.000
_cell.angle_alpha   90.00
_cell.angle_beta   90.00
_cell.angle_gamma   90.00
#
_symmetry.space_group_name_H-M   'P 1'
#
loop_
_entity.id
_entity.type
_entity.pdbx_description
1 polymer ?
#
loop_
_entity_poly.entity_id
_entity_poly.type
_entity_poly.pdbx_seq_one_letter_code
_entity_poly.pdbx_strand_id
1 'polypeptide(L)'
;MPQDKIGVVVLTNLERTPLPSIITYHICDRLLGLDEVPWNERIKSKLEEAKQAAEQGKQNTKPQPKTGTQPSHPLEDYTGDFEHPGYGIVSIALKDQQLTATHNSIVYELKHYHYDKLFSI
;
A
#
# COMPACT_ATOMS: atom_id res chain seq x y z
N MET A 1 13.48 18.30 23.55
CA MET A 1 12.32 18.96 24.18
C MET A 1 12.59 20.46 24.29
N PRO A 2 11.59 21.32 23.98
CA PRO A 2 11.77 22.78 24.04
C PRO A 2 12.19 23.30 25.42
N GLN A 3 11.65 22.74 26.51
CA GLN A 3 12.00 23.14 27.88
C GLN A 3 13.45 22.82 28.22
N ASP A 4 13.96 21.68 27.74
CA ASP A 4 15.34 21.23 27.94
C ASP A 4 16.31 21.74 26.86
N LYS A 5 15.84 22.55 25.89
CA LYS A 5 16.61 23.05 24.75
C LYS A 5 17.24 21.95 23.86
N ILE A 6 16.58 20.80 23.79
CA ILE A 6 17.04 19.63 23.02
C ILE A 6 16.23 19.50 21.72
N GLY A 7 16.92 19.25 20.60
CA GLY A 7 16.32 18.85 19.33
C GLY A 7 16.95 17.54 18.84
N VAL A 8 16.13 16.63 18.31
CA VAL A 8 16.60 15.35 17.75
C VAL A 8 16.02 15.22 16.35
N VAL A 9 16.87 14.90 15.38
CA VAL A 9 16.50 14.64 13.99
C VAL A 9 17.08 13.30 13.59
N VAL A 10 16.23 12.37 13.16
CA VAL A 10 16.62 11.04 12.66
C VAL A 10 16.05 10.84 11.27
N LEU A 11 16.91 10.49 10.32
CA LEU A 11 16.54 10.28 8.92
C LEU A 11 16.88 8.83 8.53
N THR A 12 16.01 8.20 7.74
CA THR A 12 16.24 6.86 7.20
C THR A 12 15.83 6.82 5.73
N ASN A 13 16.57 6.05 4.92
CA ASN A 13 16.25 5.83 3.50
C ASN A 13 15.39 4.57 3.28
N LEU A 14 14.57 4.20 4.25
CA LEU A 14 13.62 3.10 4.16
C LEU A 14 12.23 3.65 4.47
N GLU A 15 11.28 3.39 3.58
CA GLU A 15 9.88 3.80 3.77
C GLU A 15 9.19 2.90 4.80
N ARG A 16 8.16 3.42 5.48
CA ARG A 16 7.28 2.68 6.43
C ARG A 16 8.02 1.92 7.52
N THR A 17 9.17 2.41 7.94
CA THR A 17 9.92 1.86 9.06
C THR A 17 9.67 2.66 10.34
N PRO A 18 9.49 2.00 11.51
CA PRO A 18 9.40 2.70 12.79
C PRO A 18 10.75 3.16 13.34
N LEU A 19 11.85 2.87 12.63
CA LEU A 19 13.21 3.06 13.09
C LEU A 19 13.53 4.51 13.51
N PRO A 20 13.15 5.57 12.78
CA PRO A 20 13.38 6.95 13.22
C PRO A 20 12.80 7.22 14.61
N SER A 21 11.57 6.77 14.86
CA SER A 21 10.87 6.98 16.13
C SER A 21 11.52 6.19 17.26
N ILE A 22 11.87 4.92 17.01
CA ILE A 22 12.58 4.05 17.96
C ILE A 22 13.87 4.73 18.44
N ILE A 23 14.72 5.16 17.50
CA ILE A 23 16.00 5.80 17.81
C ILE A 23 15.76 7.11 18.56
N THR A 24 14.79 7.92 18.11
CA THR A 24 14.46 9.18 18.78
C THR A 24 14.07 8.95 20.24
N TYR A 25 13.24 7.95 20.54
CA TYR A 25 12.84 7.66 21.92
C TYR A 25 14.00 7.15 22.77
N HIS A 26 14.86 6.27 22.24
CA HIS A 26 16.07 5.86 22.95
C HIS A 26 16.99 7.04 23.27
N ILE A 27 17.15 7.99 22.33
CA ILE A 27 17.92 9.22 22.56
C ILE A 27 17.25 10.06 23.66
N CYS A 28 15.93 10.23 23.62
CA CYS A 28 15.18 10.99 24.62
C CYS A 28 15.33 10.40 26.03
N ASP A 29 15.18 9.08 26.21
CA ASP A 29 15.33 8.43 27.52
C ASP A 29 16.70 8.74 28.11
N ARG A 30 17.76 8.60 27.31
CA ARG A 30 19.14 8.87 27.73
C ARG A 30 19.41 10.34 28.04
N LEU A 31 18.92 11.25 27.20
CA LEU A 31 19.13 12.68 27.38
C LEU A 31 18.37 13.23 28.59
N LEU A 32 17.25 12.61 28.97
CA LEU A 32 16.44 13.00 30.12
C LEU A 32 16.79 12.22 31.41
N GLY A 33 17.74 11.28 31.35
CA GLY A 33 18.12 10.45 32.49
C GLY A 33 17.00 9.52 32.95
N LEU A 34 16.12 9.11 32.04
CA LEU A 34 15.04 8.17 32.30
C LEU A 34 15.56 6.73 32.20
N ASP A 35 14.83 5.80 32.83
CA ASP A 35 15.08 4.37 32.64
C ASP A 35 14.84 3.99 31.17
N GLU A 36 15.74 3.17 30.62
CA GLU A 36 15.64 2.74 29.23
C GLU A 36 14.39 1.86 29.03
N VAL A 37 13.45 2.34 28.21
CA VAL A 37 12.30 1.54 27.78
C VAL A 37 12.73 0.67 26.59
N PRO A 38 12.29 -0.61 26.51
CA PRO A 38 12.54 -1.46 25.35
C PRO A 38 11.65 -1.03 24.16
N TRP A 39 11.95 0.11 23.54
CA TRP A 39 11.16 0.70 22.46
C TRP A 39 11.02 -0.21 21.24
N ASN A 40 12.03 -1.01 20.94
CA ASN A 40 11.98 -2.04 19.90
C ASN A 40 10.82 -3.00 20.11
N GLU A 41 10.76 -3.66 21.28
CA GLU A 41 9.73 -4.64 21.60
C GLU A 41 8.34 -3.99 21.67
N ARG A 42 8.25 -2.83 22.31
CA ARG A 42 7.00 -2.09 22.45
C ARG A 42 6.40 -1.71 21.10
N ILE A 43 7.21 -1.22 20.16
CA ILE A 43 6.74 -0.81 18.84
C ILE A 43 6.48 -2.03 17.95
N LYS A 44 7.30 -3.08 18.06
CA LYS A 44 7.08 -4.36 17.36
C LYS A 44 5.74 -4.98 17.73
N SER A 45 5.40 -5.05 19.02
CA SER A 45 4.10 -5.56 19.49
C SER A 45 2.93 -4.75 18.92
N LYS A 46 2.99 -3.41 18.99
CA LYS A 46 1.96 -2.55 18.40
C LYS A 46 1.81 -2.73 16.89
N LEU A 47 2.93 -2.90 16.18
CA LEU A 47 2.90 -3.13 14.74
C LEU A 47 2.23 -4.47 14.41
N GLU A 48 2.49 -5.49 15.22
CA GLU A 48 1.88 -6.81 15.05
C GLU A 48 0.37 -6.78 15.34
N GLU A 49 -0.06 -6.10 16.41
CA GLU A 49 -1.48 -5.87 16.70
C GLU A 49 -2.18 -5.12 15.56
N ALA A 50 -1.55 -4.08 15.02
CA ALA A 50 -2.09 -3.31 13.90
C ALA A 50 -2.19 -4.17 12.63
N LYS A 51 -1.22 -5.04 12.36
CA LYS A 51 -1.27 -5.99 11.23
C LYS A 51 -2.42 -6.98 11.40
N GLN A 52 -2.57 -7.58 12.57
CA GLN A 52 -3.65 -8.52 12.87
C GLN A 52 -5.02 -7.85 12.73
N ALA A 53 -5.19 -6.64 13.28
CA ALA A 53 -6.41 -5.87 13.13
C ALA A 53 -6.72 -5.54 11.66
N ALA A 54 -5.70 -5.17 10.87
CA ALA A 54 -5.86 -4.93 9.43
C ALA A 54 -6.24 -6.20 8.67
N GLU A 55 -5.68 -7.35 9.03
CA GLU A 55 -6.01 -8.63 8.40
C GLU A 55 -7.43 -9.10 8.73
N GLN A 56 -7.86 -8.95 9.98
CA GLN A 56 -9.25 -9.18 10.38
C GLN A 56 -10.22 -8.22 9.66
N GLY A 57 -9.83 -6.95 9.49
CA GLY A 57 -10.60 -5.96 8.74
C GLY A 57 -10.77 -6.33 7.27
N LYS A 58 -9.73 -6.84 6.61
CA LYS A 58 -9.78 -7.25 5.19
C LYS A 58 -10.85 -8.30 4.89
N GLN A 59 -11.18 -9.17 5.85
CA GLN A 59 -12.25 -10.16 5.68
C GLN A 59 -13.64 -9.53 5.60
N ASN A 60 -13.81 -8.33 6.16
CA ASN A 60 -15.11 -7.65 6.28
C ASN A 60 -15.33 -6.52 5.26
N THR A 61 -14.33 -6.19 4.42
CA THR A 61 -14.38 -4.96 3.59
C THR A 61 -14.23 -5.20 2.08
N LYS A 62 -13.95 -6.41 1.60
CA LYS A 62 -14.04 -6.66 0.14
C LYS A 62 -15.51 -6.91 -0.21
N PRO A 63 -16.22 -5.98 -0.88
CA PRO A 63 -17.55 -6.28 -1.38
C PRO A 63 -17.44 -7.51 -2.27
N GLN A 64 -18.28 -8.53 -2.05
CA GLN A 64 -18.26 -9.69 -2.93
C GLN A 64 -18.67 -9.25 -4.34
N PRO A 65 -17.95 -9.70 -5.40
CA PRO A 65 -18.35 -9.39 -6.76
C PRO A 65 -19.75 -9.95 -7.02
N LYS A 66 -20.58 -9.22 -7.76
CA LYS A 66 -21.85 -9.76 -8.23
C LYS A 66 -21.57 -10.84 -9.27
N THR A 67 -21.99 -12.06 -8.96
CA THR A 67 -21.85 -13.22 -9.85
C THR A 67 -22.81 -13.14 -11.04
N GLY A 68 -22.46 -13.81 -12.15
CA GLY A 68 -23.29 -13.85 -13.36
C GLY A 68 -23.37 -12.54 -14.14
N THR A 69 -22.49 -11.58 -13.86
CA THR A 69 -22.37 -10.37 -14.67
C THR A 69 -21.41 -10.60 -15.83
N GLN A 70 -21.57 -9.79 -16.88
CA GLN A 70 -20.70 -9.75 -18.04
C GLN A 70 -20.29 -8.29 -18.30
N PRO A 71 -19.15 -8.06 -18.98
CA PRO A 71 -18.83 -6.74 -19.51
C PRO A 71 -19.95 -6.21 -20.41
N SER A 72 -20.13 -4.88 -20.44
CA SER A 72 -21.14 -4.25 -21.30
C SER A 72 -20.76 -4.30 -22.79
N HIS A 73 -19.47 -4.41 -23.08
CA HIS A 73 -18.91 -4.50 -24.42
C HIS A 73 -18.10 -5.79 -24.63
N PRO A 74 -17.85 -6.22 -25.88
CA PRO A 74 -16.79 -7.19 -26.19
C PRO A 74 -15.44 -6.75 -25.61
N LEU A 75 -14.55 -7.68 -25.28
CA LEU A 75 -13.26 -7.36 -24.65
C LEU A 75 -12.37 -6.48 -25.55
N GLU A 76 -12.53 -6.64 -26.86
CA GLU A 76 -11.83 -5.89 -27.90
C GLU A 76 -12.07 -4.37 -27.78
N ASP A 77 -13.29 -3.96 -27.38
CA ASP A 77 -13.67 -2.56 -27.24
C ASP A 77 -12.96 -1.85 -26.07
N TYR A 78 -12.38 -2.61 -25.14
CA TYR A 78 -11.59 -2.07 -24.03
C TYR A 78 -10.10 -1.89 -24.38
N THR A 79 -9.67 -2.31 -25.57
CA THR A 79 -8.28 -2.18 -26.01
C THR A 79 -7.95 -0.76 -26.46
N GLY A 80 -6.71 -0.32 -26.24
CA GLY A 80 -6.24 1.01 -26.62
C GLY A 80 -5.36 1.66 -25.56
N ASP A 81 -4.94 2.88 -25.86
CA ASP A 81 -4.09 3.70 -24.99
C ASP A 81 -4.94 4.72 -24.23
N PHE A 82 -4.84 4.67 -22.90
CA PHE A 82 -5.56 5.56 -21.99
C PHE A 82 -4.56 6.51 -21.34
N GLU A 83 -4.65 7.79 -21.68
CA GLU A 83 -3.71 8.82 -21.21
C GLU A 83 -4.29 9.67 -20.09
N HIS A 84 -3.46 9.94 -19.08
CA HIS A 84 -3.70 10.98 -18.09
C HIS A 84 -2.45 11.85 -17.90
N PRO A 85 -2.53 13.20 -17.92
CA PRO A 85 -1.35 14.08 -17.90
C PRO A 85 -0.38 13.87 -16.72
N GLY A 86 -0.90 13.48 -15.55
CA GLY A 86 -0.10 13.22 -14.35
C GLY A 86 0.33 11.76 -14.16
N TYR A 87 -0.27 10.80 -14.88
CA TYR A 87 -0.01 9.37 -14.69
C TYR A 87 0.59 8.68 -15.93
N GLY A 88 0.62 9.36 -17.08
CA GLY A 88 1.10 8.80 -18.34
C GLY A 88 0.05 7.94 -19.03
N ILE A 89 0.52 6.99 -19.84
CA ILE A 89 -0.30 6.12 -20.68
C ILE A 89 -0.40 4.72 -20.06
N VAL A 90 -1.61 4.20 -19.98
CA VAL A 90 -1.87 2.78 -19.76
C VAL A 90 -2.32 2.17 -21.08
N SER A 91 -1.58 1.21 -21.60
CA SER A 91 -1.92 0.48 -22.83
C SER A 91 -2.66 -0.82 -22.49
N ILE A 92 -3.87 -0.98 -23.02
CA ILE A 92 -4.68 -2.18 -22.86
C ILE A 92 -4.64 -3.00 -24.15
N ALA A 93 -4.21 -4.26 -24.06
CA ALA A 93 -4.16 -5.19 -25.17
C ALA A 93 -4.86 -6.51 -24.84
N LEU A 94 -5.51 -7.10 -25.83
CA LEU A 94 -6.14 -8.43 -25.72
C LEU A 94 -5.18 -9.48 -26.30
N LYS A 95 -4.77 -10.45 -25.47
CA LYS A 95 -3.93 -11.58 -25.88
C LYS A 95 -4.54 -12.87 -25.37
N ASP A 96 -4.73 -13.86 -26.24
CA ASP A 96 -5.28 -15.17 -25.86
C ASP A 96 -6.60 -15.08 -25.07
N GLN A 97 -7.51 -14.19 -25.49
CA GLN A 97 -8.79 -13.87 -24.82
C GLN A 97 -8.66 -13.27 -23.40
N GLN A 98 -7.46 -12.80 -23.03
CA GLN A 98 -7.16 -12.21 -21.75
C GLN A 98 -6.68 -10.75 -21.95
N LEU A 99 -7.31 -9.81 -21.24
CA LEU A 99 -6.86 -8.42 -21.26
C LEU A 99 -5.58 -8.27 -20.44
N THR A 100 -4.67 -7.43 -20.95
CA THR A 100 -3.41 -7.06 -20.32
C THR A 100 -3.27 -5.54 -20.30
N ALA A 101 -2.86 -4.99 -19.17
CA ALA A 101 -2.52 -3.57 -19.04
C ALA A 101 -1.02 -3.41 -18.92
N THR A 102 -0.45 -2.45 -19.66
CA THR A 102 0.95 -2.06 -19.52
C THR A 102 1.03 -0.63 -19.03
N HIS A 103 1.73 -0.40 -17.92
CA HIS A 103 2.00 0.93 -17.38
C HIS A 103 3.46 1.00 -16.93
N ASN A 104 4.22 1.97 -17.42
CA ASN A 104 5.65 2.14 -17.09
C ASN A 104 6.50 0.86 -17.20
N SER A 105 6.28 0.06 -18.25
CA SER A 105 6.92 -1.24 -18.49
C SER A 105 6.51 -2.39 -17.55
N ILE A 106 5.55 -2.16 -16.65
CA ILE A 106 4.95 -3.20 -15.81
C ILE A 106 3.70 -3.72 -16.50
N VAL A 107 3.59 -5.05 -16.61
CA VAL A 107 2.47 -5.73 -17.25
C VAL A 107 1.57 -6.35 -16.17
N TYR A 108 0.26 -6.12 -16.31
CA TYR A 108 -0.78 -6.62 -15.42
C TYR A 108 -1.78 -7.46 -16.22
N GLU A 109 -2.09 -8.67 -15.75
CA GLU A 109 -3.21 -9.45 -16.28
C GLU A 109 -4.53 -8.94 -15.69
N LEU A 110 -5.50 -8.60 -16.54
CA LEU A 110 -6.79 -8.04 -16.14
C LEU A 110 -7.92 -9.06 -16.17
N LYS A 111 -8.42 -9.46 -15.01
CA LYS A 111 -9.55 -10.39 -14.87
C LYS A 111 -10.85 -9.63 -14.68
N HIS A 112 -11.93 -10.18 -15.21
CA HIS A 112 -13.27 -9.65 -14.96
C HIS A 112 -13.65 -9.80 -13.49
N TYR A 113 -14.16 -8.72 -12.90
CA TYR A 113 -14.62 -8.71 -11.50
C TYR A 113 -16.15 -8.71 -11.42
N HIS A 114 -16.79 -7.64 -11.92
CA HIS A 114 -18.24 -7.55 -12.15
C HIS A 114 -18.57 -6.34 -13.03
N TYR A 115 -19.58 -6.43 -13.89
CA TYR A 115 -19.93 -5.38 -14.86
C TYR A 115 -18.69 -4.89 -15.64
N ASP A 116 -18.45 -3.58 -15.72
CA ASP A 116 -17.29 -2.96 -16.39
C ASP A 116 -16.08 -2.76 -15.45
N LYS A 117 -15.93 -3.59 -14.42
CA LYS A 117 -14.75 -3.56 -13.54
C LYS A 117 -13.85 -4.75 -13.82
N LEU A 118 -12.60 -4.43 -14.09
CA LEU A 118 -11.49 -5.36 -14.24
C LEU A 118 -10.55 -5.21 -13.03
N PHE A 119 -9.85 -6.27 -12.67
CA PHE A 119 -8.85 -6.25 -11.61
C PHE A 119 -7.60 -7.02 -12.01
N SER A 120 -6.44 -6.58 -11.55
CA SER A 120 -5.19 -7.33 -11.63
C SER A 120 -4.86 -8.00 -10.30
N ILE A 121 -4.19 -9.15 -10.34
CA ILE A 121 -3.70 -9.88 -9.16
C ILE A 121 -2.33 -9.35 -8.75
#